data_AF-A0A8T0XVD0-F1
#
_entry.id   AF-A0A8T0XVD0-F1
#
_cell.length_a   1.000
_cell.length_b   1.000
_cell.length_c   1.000
_cell.angle_alpha   90.00
_cell.angle_beta   90.00
_cell.angle_gamma   90.00
#
_symmetry.space_group_name_H-M   'P 1'
#
loop_
_entity.id
_entity.type
_entity.pdbx_description
1 polymer ?
#
loop_
_entity_poly.entity_id
_entity_poly.type
_entity_poly.pdbx_seq_one_letter_code
_entity_poly.pdbx_strand_id
1 'polypeptide(L)'
;MMQVFKPPASGEEPEAAGAVAVVMVHPYTKLGGSQSLLREMAEGAARRGYTAVAFDMRGAGRSTGRTSLMGSTEVGDVAAVCRWVTENIKPRGILVGNPLSNNFKFD
;
A
#
# COMPACT_ATOMS: atom_id res chain seq x y z
N MET A 1 -10.79 3.37 1.27
CA MET A 1 -10.12 4.55 1.88
C MET A 1 -8.62 4.30 1.85
N MET A 2 -7.80 5.32 1.60
CA MET A 2 -6.33 5.20 1.45
C MET A 2 -5.62 6.06 2.49
N GLN A 3 -4.52 5.54 3.05
CA GLN A 3 -3.66 6.21 4.01
C GLN A 3 -2.21 6.20 3.51
N VAL A 4 -1.54 7.35 3.65
CA VAL A 4 -0.14 7.53 3.30
C VAL A 4 0.67 7.76 4.57
N PHE A 5 1.73 6.99 4.75
CA PHE A 5 2.65 7.04 5.87
C PHE A 5 4.00 7.55 5.35
N LYS A 6 4.39 8.73 5.84
CA LYS A 6 5.65 9.37 5.44
C LYS A 6 6.74 9.05 6.46
N PRO A 7 8.00 8.92 6.02
CA PRO A 7 9.11 8.80 6.95
C PRO A 7 9.18 10.03 7.88
N PRO A 8 9.72 9.86 9.10
CA PRO A 8 9.95 11.00 10.00
C PRO A 8 10.90 11.99 9.32
N ALA A 9 10.64 13.29 9.50
CA ALA A 9 11.51 14.36 9.03
C ALA A 9 12.79 14.41 9.89
N SER A 10 13.70 13.45 9.72
CA SER A 10 15.04 13.51 10.31
C SER A 10 15.93 14.34 9.41
N GLY A 11 16.75 15.24 9.99
CA GLY A 11 17.70 16.12 9.28
C GLY A 11 18.82 15.42 8.51
N GLU A 12 18.75 14.09 8.38
CA GLU A 12 19.48 13.28 7.41
C GLU A 12 18.43 12.43 6.71
N GLU A 13 18.13 12.75 5.45
CA GLU A 13 17.26 11.96 4.60
C GLU A 13 17.98 10.62 4.33
N PRO A 14 17.44 9.45 4.72
CA PRO A 14 18.00 8.21 4.24
C PRO A 14 17.95 8.25 2.70
N GLU A 15 18.98 7.77 2.01
CA GLU A 15 19.09 7.80 0.54
C GLU A 15 17.86 7.17 -0.17
N ALA A 16 17.10 6.35 0.56
CA ALA A 16 15.84 5.74 0.12
C ALA A 16 14.57 6.59 0.32
N ALA A 17 14.62 7.66 1.13
CA ALA A 17 13.50 8.57 1.36
C ALA A 17 13.11 9.26 0.06
N GLY A 18 11.97 8.84 -0.49
CA GLY A 18 11.48 9.28 -1.79
C GLY A 18 11.94 8.46 -3.00
N ALA A 19 12.91 7.56 -2.84
CA ALA A 19 13.34 6.68 -3.94
C ALA A 19 12.32 5.55 -4.18
N VAL A 20 11.76 4.96 -3.13
CA VAL A 20 10.84 3.82 -3.25
C VAL A 20 9.59 4.02 -2.41
N ALA A 21 8.43 3.82 -3.02
CA ALA A 21 7.15 3.75 -2.32
C ALA A 21 6.69 2.30 -2.15
N VAL A 22 6.19 1.96 -0.97
CA VAL A 22 5.67 0.61 -0.66
C VAL A 22 4.14 0.66 -0.66
N VAL A 23 3.50 -0.01 -1.61
CA VAL A 23 2.05 -0.17 -1.69
C VAL A 23 1.67 -1.48 -1.00
N MET A 24 0.97 -1.36 0.13
CA MET A 24 0.54 -2.49 0.94
C MET A 24 -0.89 -2.88 0.61
N VAL A 25 -1.06 -4.14 0.25
CA VAL A 25 -2.34 -4.75 -0.12
C VAL A 25 -2.76 -5.71 0.98
N HIS A 26 -3.99 -5.58 1.49
CA HIS A 26 -4.49 -6.51 2.51
C HIS A 26 -4.99 -7.78 1.83
N PRO A 27 -4.87 -8.95 2.48
CA PRO A 27 -5.33 -10.19 1.91
C PRO A 27 -6.82 -10.41 2.20
N TYR A 28 -7.53 -11.00 1.24
CA TYR A 28 -8.88 -11.55 1.39
C TYR A 28 -9.88 -10.59 2.05
N THR A 29 -10.27 -9.58 1.28
CA THR A 29 -11.38 -8.65 1.50
C THR A 29 -12.64 -9.31 2.10
N LYS A 30 -12.98 -10.54 1.67
CA LYS A 30 -14.17 -11.29 2.15
C LYS A 30 -14.05 -11.92 3.55
N LEU A 31 -12.83 -12.10 4.06
CA LEU A 31 -12.58 -12.69 5.39
C LEU A 31 -12.23 -11.62 6.43
N GLY A 32 -12.57 -10.34 6.16
CA GLY A 32 -12.34 -9.24 7.10
C GLY A 32 -11.00 -8.53 6.96
N GLY A 33 -10.23 -8.81 5.89
CA GLY A 33 -9.04 -8.04 5.54
C GLY A 33 -9.37 -6.55 5.39
N SER A 34 -8.58 -5.68 6.03
CA SER A 34 -8.72 -4.23 5.90
C SER A 34 -7.39 -3.53 6.16
N GLN A 35 -7.30 -2.26 5.77
CA GLN A 35 -6.08 -1.46 5.93
C GLN A 35 -5.62 -1.31 7.39
N SER A 36 -6.50 -1.52 8.37
CA SER A 36 -6.12 -1.44 9.79
C SER A 36 -5.11 -2.53 10.16
N LEU A 37 -5.16 -3.70 9.50
CA LEU A 37 -4.17 -4.77 9.67
C LEU A 37 -2.81 -4.40 9.08
N LEU A 38 -2.79 -3.49 8.09
CA LEU A 38 -1.57 -3.03 7.44
C LEU A 38 -0.93 -1.84 8.16
N ARG A 39 -1.65 -1.18 9.06
CA ARG A 39 -1.22 0.07 9.67
C ARG A 39 0.14 -0.07 10.36
N GLU A 40 0.31 -1.07 11.22
CA GLU A 40 1.56 -1.25 11.95
C GLU A 40 2.75 -1.54 11.03
N MET A 41 2.52 -2.31 9.95
CA MET A 41 3.55 -2.57 8.94
C MET A 41 3.90 -1.31 8.15
N ALA A 42 2.90 -0.51 7.77
CA ALA A 42 3.08 0.74 7.05
C ALA A 42 3.83 1.78 7.90
N GLU A 43 3.50 1.88 9.18
CA GLU A 43 4.24 2.69 10.15
C GLU A 43 5.68 2.16 10.34
N GLY A 44 5.86 0.84 10.36
CA GLY A 44 7.19 0.22 10.41
C GLY A 44 8.05 0.53 9.18
N ALA A 45 7.46 0.51 7.98
CA ALA A 45 8.13 0.90 6.74
C ALA A 45 8.49 2.39 6.73
N ALA A 46 7.58 3.25 7.20
CA ALA A 46 7.82 4.67 7.35
C ALA A 46 8.98 4.98 8.30
N ARG A 47 9.04 4.32 9.46
CA ARG A 47 10.18 4.45 10.40
C ARG A 47 11.52 4.01 9.80
N ARG A 48 11.50 3.19 8.74
CA ARG A 48 12.70 2.73 8.02
C ARG A 48 13.06 3.60 6.81
N GLY A 49 12.38 4.73 6.62
CA GLY A 49 12.69 5.68 5.54
C GLY A 49 11.84 5.53 4.28
N TYR A 50 10.90 4.59 4.22
CA TYR A 50 10.06 4.37 3.03
C TYR A 50 8.76 5.18 3.10
N THR A 51 8.31 5.72 1.98
CA THR A 51 6.91 6.16 1.90
C THR A 51 6.04 4.91 1.75
N ALA A 52 5.10 4.68 2.67
CA ALA A 52 4.19 3.53 2.60
C ALA A 52 2.75 3.98 2.36
N VAL A 53 2.01 3.21 1.56
CA VAL A 53 0.60 3.46 1.23
C VAL A 53 -0.19 2.20 1.56
N ALA A 54 -1.17 2.34 2.45
CA ALA A 54 -2.13 1.28 2.76
C ALA A 54 -3.53 1.72 2.30
N PHE A 55 -4.33 0.79 1.78
CA PHE A 55 -5.67 1.12 1.30
C PHE A 55 -6.64 -0.04 1.48
N ASP A 56 -7.93 0.30 1.61
CA ASP A 56 -9.01 -0.68 1.55
C ASP A 56 -9.40 -0.94 0.09
N MET A 57 -9.23 -2.18 -0.36
CA MET A 57 -9.84 -2.70 -1.60
C MET A 57 -11.37 -2.60 -1.56
N ARG A 58 -12.02 -2.64 -2.73
CA ARG A 58 -13.49 -2.59 -2.84
C ARG A 58 -14.15 -3.73 -2.06
N GLY A 59 -15.12 -3.37 -1.22
CA GLY A 59 -15.86 -4.29 -0.36
C GLY A 59 -15.15 -4.74 0.92
N ALA A 60 -14.02 -4.10 1.29
CA ALA A 60 -13.38 -4.22 2.61
C ALA A 60 -13.48 -2.92 3.40
N GLY A 61 -13.43 -3.04 4.74
CA GLY A 61 -13.32 -1.90 5.66
C GLY A 61 -14.39 -0.83 5.42
N ARG A 62 -13.97 0.41 5.15
CA ARG A 62 -14.85 1.56 4.88
C ARG A 62 -15.13 1.80 3.38
N SER A 63 -14.79 0.85 2.51
CA SER A 63 -15.02 1.00 1.08
C SER A 63 -16.51 0.88 0.74
N THR A 64 -17.07 1.86 0.04
CA THR A 64 -18.46 1.83 -0.47
C THR A 64 -18.59 1.03 -1.77
N GLY A 65 -17.48 0.55 -2.34
CA GLY A 65 -17.48 -0.30 -3.53
C GLY A 65 -17.94 -1.74 -3.22
N ARG A 66 -18.58 -2.40 -4.18
CA ARG A 66 -18.97 -3.82 -4.06
C ARG A 66 -17.77 -4.75 -4.24
N THR A 67 -17.66 -5.76 -3.38
CA THR A 67 -16.76 -6.90 -3.56
C THR A 67 -17.15 -7.67 -4.82
N SER A 68 -16.25 -7.77 -5.79
CA SER A 68 -16.44 -8.68 -6.92
C SER A 68 -16.15 -10.11 -6.50
N LEU A 69 -16.96 -11.05 -6.98
CA LEU A 69 -16.79 -12.47 -6.71
C LEU A 69 -15.57 -13.11 -7.40
N MET A 70 -15.02 -12.47 -8.44
CA MET A 70 -13.80 -12.89 -9.14
C MET A 70 -12.64 -11.95 -8.80
N GLY A 71 -11.53 -12.51 -8.28
CA GLY A 71 -10.32 -11.79 -7.86
C GLY A 71 -9.58 -10.96 -8.93
N SER A 72 -10.12 -10.84 -10.14
CA SER A 72 -9.66 -9.90 -11.18
C SER A 72 -9.88 -8.44 -10.81
N THR A 73 -10.83 -8.16 -9.92
CA THR A 73 -11.16 -6.77 -9.54
C THR A 73 -10.18 -6.22 -8.50
N GLU A 74 -9.52 -7.10 -7.75
CA GLU A 74 -8.48 -6.77 -6.79
C GLU A 74 -7.22 -6.21 -7.47
N VAL A 75 -6.86 -6.74 -8.64
CA VAL A 75 -5.75 -6.22 -9.47
C VAL A 75 -6.02 -4.79 -9.94
N GLY A 76 -7.27 -4.47 -10.29
CA GLY A 76 -7.67 -3.13 -10.72
C GLY A 76 -7.50 -2.08 -9.63
N ASP A 77 -7.84 -2.42 -8.38
CA ASP A 77 -7.64 -1.52 -7.24
C ASP A 77 -6.14 -1.28 -6.96
N VAL A 78 -5.32 -2.33 -7.03
CA VAL A 78 -3.85 -2.21 -6.88
C VAL A 78 -3.26 -1.33 -7.98
N ALA A 79 -3.63 -1.55 -9.24
CA ALA A 79 -3.15 -0.75 -10.37
C ALA A 79 -3.56 0.72 -10.26
N ALA A 80 -4.79 1.00 -9.83
CA ALA A 80 -5.26 2.37 -9.62
C ALA A 80 -4.48 3.09 -8.52
N VAL A 81 -4.17 2.40 -7.41
CA VAL A 81 -3.34 2.97 -6.33
C VAL A 81 -1.91 3.19 -6.80
N CYS A 82 -1.30 2.23 -7.51
CA CYS A 82 0.06 2.40 -8.05
C CYS A 82 0.13 3.61 -8.99
N ARG A 83 -0.86 3.79 -9.86
CA ARG A 83 -0.97 4.97 -10.72
C ARG A 83 -1.06 6.27 -9.91
N TRP A 84 -1.92 6.30 -8.90
CA TRP A 84 -2.04 7.46 -8.02
C TRP A 84 -0.72 7.79 -7.31
N VAL A 85 0.01 6.77 -6.84
CA VAL A 85 1.33 6.92 -6.22
C VAL A 85 2.34 7.52 -7.20
N THR A 86 2.40 7.02 -8.44
CA THR A 86 3.27 7.57 -9.47
C THR A 86 2.97 9.03 -9.77
N GLU A 87 1.70 9.40 -9.87
CA GLU A 87 1.28 10.76 -10.23
C GLU A 87 1.49 11.78 -9.07
N ASN A 88 1.28 11.36 -7.82
CA ASN A 88 1.20 12.26 -6.66
C ASN A 88 2.42 12.20 -5.73
N ILE A 89 3.03 11.03 -5.56
CA ILE A 89 4.22 10.84 -4.72
C ILE A 89 5.50 10.88 -5.57
N LYS A 90 5.43 10.44 -6.84
CA LYS A 90 6.54 10.43 -7.79
C LYS A 90 7.80 9.72 -7.26
N PRO A 91 7.69 8.48 -6.73
CA PRO A 91 8.87 7.73 -6.31
C PRO A 91 9.68 7.28 -7.53
N ARG A 92 10.96 6.91 -7.32
CA ARG A 92 11.80 6.29 -8.37
C ARG A 92 11.42 4.83 -8.65
N GLY A 93 10.72 4.17 -7.72
CA GLY A 93 10.21 2.81 -7.86
C GLY A 93 9.04 2.52 -6.92
N ILE A 94 8.25 1.49 -7.23
CA ILE A 94 7.13 1.02 -6.41
C ILE A 94 7.34 -0.43 -6.04
N LEU A 95 7.18 -0.76 -4.76
CA LEU A 95 7.12 -2.13 -4.26
C LEU A 95 5.70 -2.47 -3.85
N VAL A 96 5.15 -3.56 -4.39
CA VAL A 96 3.83 -4.05 -4.00
C VAL A 96 3.98 -5.29 -3.13
N GLY A 97 3.41 -5.25 -1.93
CA GLY A 97 3.49 -6.34 -0.96
C GLY A 97 2.14 -6.62 -0.29
N ASN A 98 1.93 -7.88 0.10
CA ASN A 98 0.84 -8.27 1.00
C ASN A 98 1.45 -9.00 2.23
N PRO A 99 0.77 -9.00 3.39
CA PRO A 99 1.31 -9.55 4.63
C PRO A 99 1.25 -11.10 4.75
N LEU A 100 0.58 -11.82 3.83
CA LEU A 100 0.46 -13.29 3.87
C LEU A 100 1.44 -14.01 2.95
N SER A 101 1.94 -13.34 1.91
CA SER A 101 3.00 -13.86 1.07
C SER A 101 4.29 -13.17 1.46
N ASN A 102 5.29 -13.94 1.89
CA ASN A 102 6.70 -13.54 1.99
C ASN A 102 7.32 -13.10 0.65
N ASN A 103 6.51 -12.71 -0.35
CA ASN A 103 6.91 -12.39 -1.71
C ASN A 103 6.53 -10.94 -2.02
N PHE A 104 7.53 -10.07 -2.08
CA PHE A 104 7.45 -8.79 -2.76
C PHE A 104 7.56 -9.08 -4.26
N LYS A 105 6.60 -8.61 -5.07
CA LYS A 105 6.73 -8.67 -6.54
C LYS A 105 7.27 -7.33 -7.03
N PHE A 106 8.34 -7.42 -7.82
CA PHE A 106 8.95 -6.30 -8.53
C PHE A 106 8.33 -6.23 -9.93
N ASP A 107 7.99 -5.02 -10.38
CA ASP A 107 7.77 -4.65 -11.78
C ASP A 107 8.90 -3.70 -12.18
#